data_AF-A0AAV1E1K1-F1
#
_entry.id   AF-A0AAV1E1K1-F1
#
_cell.length_a   1.000
_cell.length_b   1.000
_cell.length_c   1.000
_cell.angle_alpha   90.00
_cell.angle_beta   90.00
_cell.angle_gamma   90.00
#
_symmetry.space_group_name_H-M   'P 1'
#
loop_
_entity.id
_entity.type
_entity.pdbx_description
1 polymer ?
#
loop_
_entity_poly.entity_id
_entity_poly.type
_entity_poly.pdbx_seq_one_letter_code
_entity_poly.pdbx_strand_id
1 'polypeptide(L)'
;MGGCDKQGFPMKQGVLTPGRVRLLLHRGTPCFRGYGRRNGERRRKSVRGCIVSPDLSVLNLVIVKKGDADLPGLTDIEKPRMRGPKRASKIRKLFNLTKQDDVTKYVNTYRRTFTTKNGEIVLTFFLLHLHTFWKFHGLFIQTRRWWLIPCFFPTGKKVSKAPKIQRLVTPLTLQRKRARIADKKKRIAKAKTEAAEYQKLLASRLKEQRDRRSESLAKKRSRISEAKK
;
A
#
# COMPACT_ATOMS: atom_id res chain seq x y z
N MET A 1 -16.91 -8.59 -22.36
CA MET A 1 -17.51 -9.92 -22.57
C MET A 1 -16.84 -10.59 -23.74
N GLY A 2 -17.05 -11.89 -23.95
CA GLY A 2 -16.27 -12.68 -24.90
C GLY A 2 -16.59 -14.16 -24.74
N GLY A 3 -15.67 -15.04 -25.10
CA GLY A 3 -15.91 -16.47 -25.03
C GLY A 3 -14.63 -17.29 -25.09
N CYS A 4 -14.80 -18.60 -25.16
CA CYS A 4 -13.74 -19.56 -25.35
C CYS A 4 -14.02 -20.41 -26.59
N ASP A 5 -12.96 -20.67 -27.35
CA ASP A 5 -12.94 -21.63 -28.44
C ASP A 5 -13.08 -23.07 -27.89
N LYS A 6 -13.39 -24.06 -28.74
CA LYS A 6 -13.49 -25.50 -28.40
C LYS A 6 -12.25 -26.04 -27.68
N GLN A 7 -11.06 -25.53 -27.99
CA GLN A 7 -9.81 -25.93 -27.32
C GLN A 7 -9.48 -25.05 -26.09
N GLY A 8 -10.42 -24.22 -25.63
CA GLY A 8 -10.27 -23.39 -24.43
C GLY A 8 -9.45 -22.12 -24.61
N PHE A 9 -9.11 -21.72 -25.84
CA PHE A 9 -8.44 -20.44 -26.08
C PHE A 9 -9.41 -19.26 -25.92
N PRO A 10 -9.10 -18.28 -25.05
CA PRO A 10 -9.99 -17.16 -24.79
C PRO A 10 -9.96 -16.13 -25.92
N MET A 11 -11.11 -15.47 -26.15
CA MET A 11 -11.24 -14.33 -27.06
C MET A 11 -10.52 -13.09 -26.51
N LYS A 12 -9.92 -12.29 -27.40
CA LYS A 12 -9.29 -11.02 -27.05
C LYS A 12 -9.84 -9.87 -27.90
N GLN A 13 -10.31 -8.83 -27.20
CA GLN A 13 -10.72 -7.57 -27.82
C GLN A 13 -9.56 -6.95 -28.61
N GLY A 14 -9.86 -6.48 -29.82
CA GLY A 14 -8.91 -5.79 -30.71
C GLY A 14 -8.15 -6.70 -31.69
N VAL A 15 -8.41 -8.01 -31.69
CA VAL A 15 -7.87 -8.95 -32.69
C VAL A 15 -8.96 -9.23 -33.71
N LEU A 16 -8.93 -8.50 -34.83
CA LEU A 16 -9.98 -8.48 -35.85
C LEU A 16 -9.93 -9.68 -36.80
N THR A 17 -9.81 -10.89 -36.25
CA THR A 17 -9.85 -12.13 -37.01
C THR A 17 -10.95 -13.03 -36.47
N PRO A 18 -11.59 -13.87 -37.32
CA PRO A 18 -12.42 -14.94 -36.82
C PRO A 18 -11.53 -15.95 -36.08
N GLY A 19 -10.47 -16.45 -36.73
CA GLY A 19 -9.58 -17.49 -36.19
C GLY A 19 -8.64 -17.08 -35.06
N ARG A 20 -7.64 -17.94 -34.80
CA ARG A 20 -6.63 -17.76 -33.74
C ARG A 20 -5.35 -17.14 -34.28
N VAL A 21 -4.74 -16.28 -33.46
CA VAL A 21 -3.47 -15.62 -33.77
C VAL A 21 -2.50 -15.78 -32.59
N ARG A 22 -1.20 -15.92 -32.86
CA ARG A 22 -0.16 -15.96 -31.84
C ARG A 22 0.37 -14.56 -31.56
N LEU A 23 0.03 -14.01 -30.40
CA LEU A 23 0.41 -12.67 -29.98
C LEU A 23 1.42 -12.69 -28.83
N LEU A 24 2.31 -11.71 -28.80
CA LEU A 24 3.21 -11.47 -27.69
C LEU A 24 2.47 -10.70 -26.57
N LEU A 25 2.11 -11.39 -25.51
CA LEU A 25 1.35 -10.83 -24.38
C LEU A 25 2.28 -10.35 -23.26
N HIS A 26 1.89 -9.28 -22.57
CA HIS A 26 2.59 -8.71 -21.41
C HIS A 26 1.68 -8.69 -20.17
N ARG A 27 2.28 -8.50 -18.98
CA ARG A 27 1.55 -8.42 -17.71
C ARG A 27 0.45 -7.36 -17.77
N GLY A 28 -0.76 -7.72 -17.33
CA GLY A 28 -1.93 -6.84 -17.35
C GLY A 28 -2.77 -6.91 -18.63
N THR A 29 -2.32 -7.61 -19.68
CA THR A 29 -3.17 -7.87 -20.85
C THR A 29 -4.16 -9.00 -20.58
N PRO A 30 -5.39 -8.93 -21.13
CA PRO A 30 -6.32 -10.06 -21.08
C PRO A 30 -5.70 -11.29 -21.76
N CYS A 31 -6.10 -12.48 -21.33
CA CYS A 31 -5.57 -13.79 -21.77
C CYS A 31 -4.16 -14.13 -21.23
N PHE A 32 -3.50 -13.21 -20.52
CA PHE A 32 -2.23 -13.47 -19.83
C PHE A 32 -2.16 -12.83 -18.45
N ARG A 33 -2.31 -13.66 -17.42
CA ARG A 33 -2.25 -13.20 -16.02
C ARG A 33 -0.88 -12.61 -15.68
N GLY A 34 0.23 -13.27 -16.06
CA GLY A 34 1.59 -12.77 -15.84
C GLY A 34 2.02 -12.54 -14.38
N TYR A 35 1.11 -12.71 -13.40
CA TYR A 35 1.40 -12.65 -11.97
C TYR A 35 1.85 -14.05 -11.51
N GLY A 36 3.14 -14.21 -11.18
CA GLY A 36 3.74 -15.49 -10.74
C GLY A 36 5.08 -15.85 -11.41
N ARG A 37 5.63 -14.95 -12.24
CA ARG A 37 6.91 -15.13 -12.94
C ARG A 37 7.76 -13.87 -12.85
N ARG A 38 8.89 -13.82 -13.58
CA ARG A 38 9.83 -12.69 -13.57
C ARG A 38 9.12 -11.39 -13.98
N ASN A 39 9.48 -10.29 -13.32
CA ASN A 39 9.04 -8.96 -13.74
C ASN A 39 9.51 -8.70 -15.18
N GLY A 40 8.62 -8.15 -16.01
CA GLY A 40 8.91 -7.88 -17.43
C GLY A 40 8.75 -9.09 -18.37
N GLU A 41 8.32 -10.26 -17.89
CA GLU A 41 8.09 -11.41 -18.78
C GLU A 41 7.03 -11.10 -19.84
N ARG A 42 7.37 -11.41 -21.09
CA ARG A 42 6.47 -11.42 -22.23
C ARG A 42 6.41 -12.82 -22.81
N ARG A 43 5.21 -13.30 -23.15
CA ARG A 43 5.00 -14.66 -23.68
C ARG A 43 4.19 -14.62 -24.95
N ARG A 44 4.68 -15.29 -26.01
CA ARG A 44 3.92 -15.48 -27.24
C ARG A 44 2.91 -16.61 -27.03
N LYS A 45 1.62 -16.32 -27.08
CA LYS A 45 0.52 -17.28 -26.87
C LYS A 45 -0.50 -17.18 -28.00
N SER A 46 -1.13 -18.31 -28.32
CA SER A 46 -2.30 -18.34 -29.21
C SER A 46 -3.51 -17.75 -28.47
N VAL A 47 -4.25 -16.89 -29.15
CA VAL A 47 -5.42 -16.20 -28.64
C VAL A 47 -6.49 -16.19 -29.73
N ARG A 48 -7.76 -16.31 -29.35
CA ARG A 48 -8.87 -16.24 -30.29
C ARG A 48 -9.20 -14.78 -30.61
N GLY A 49 -9.51 -14.50 -31.88
CA GLY A 49 -9.95 -13.17 -32.28
C GLY A 49 -11.30 -12.75 -31.67
N CYS A 50 -11.70 -11.50 -31.89
CA CYS A 50 -12.94 -10.96 -31.34
C CYS A 50 -14.18 -11.22 -32.20
N ILE A 51 -14.00 -11.63 -33.46
CA ILE A 51 -15.11 -11.93 -34.37
C ILE A 51 -15.70 -13.29 -33.98
N VAL A 52 -17.03 -13.33 -33.85
CA VAL A 52 -17.77 -14.55 -33.47
C VAL A 52 -17.79 -15.51 -34.65
N SER A 53 -17.63 -16.80 -34.37
CA SER A 53 -17.60 -17.85 -35.39
C SER A 53 -18.15 -19.16 -34.80
N PRO A 54 -18.62 -20.12 -35.64
CA PRO A 54 -19.26 -21.36 -35.17
C PRO A 54 -18.34 -22.34 -34.40
N ASP A 55 -17.04 -22.12 -34.45
CA ASP A 55 -16.01 -22.90 -33.78
C ASP A 55 -15.79 -22.49 -32.30
N LEU A 56 -16.60 -21.57 -31.79
CA LEU A 56 -16.66 -21.27 -30.35
C LEU A 56 -17.41 -22.37 -29.59
N SER A 57 -17.00 -22.63 -28.34
CA SER A 57 -17.71 -23.56 -27.45
C SER A 57 -18.58 -22.83 -26.43
N VAL A 58 -18.10 -21.70 -25.90
CA VAL A 58 -18.83 -20.94 -24.88
C VAL A 58 -18.77 -19.45 -25.22
N LEU A 59 -19.92 -18.79 -25.14
CA LEU A 59 -20.05 -17.34 -25.22
C LEU A 59 -20.60 -16.80 -23.89
N ASN A 60 -19.88 -15.83 -23.32
CA ASN A 60 -20.30 -15.12 -22.12
C ASN A 60 -21.03 -13.84 -22.53
N LEU A 61 -22.32 -13.78 -22.24
CA LEU A 61 -23.18 -12.65 -22.53
C LEU A 61 -23.50 -11.86 -21.24
N VAL A 62 -23.85 -10.58 -21.39
CA VAL A 62 -24.33 -9.73 -20.30
C VAL A 62 -25.62 -9.05 -20.74
N ILE A 63 -26.64 -9.18 -19.91
CA ILE A 63 -27.92 -8.49 -20.08
C ILE A 63 -27.73 -7.02 -19.68
N VAL A 64 -28.03 -6.10 -20.60
CA VAL A 64 -27.92 -4.65 -20.36
C VAL A 64 -29.28 -4.05 -19.98
N LYS A 65 -30.36 -4.54 -20.60
CA LYS A 65 -31.75 -4.13 -20.32
C LYS A 65 -32.60 -5.39 -20.11
N LYS A 66 -33.51 -5.33 -19.15
CA LYS A 66 -34.53 -6.37 -18.93
C LYS A 66 -35.62 -6.24 -20.01
N GLY A 67 -36.11 -7.36 -20.53
CA GLY A 67 -37.30 -7.39 -21.38
C GLY A 67 -38.59 -7.50 -20.58
N ASP A 68 -39.71 -7.72 -21.26
CA ASP A 68 -41.03 -7.77 -20.60
C ASP A 68 -41.22 -9.04 -19.76
N ALA A 69 -40.67 -10.17 -20.21
CA ALA A 69 -40.72 -11.45 -19.50
C ALA A 69 -39.51 -11.65 -18.57
N ASP A 70 -39.78 -12.24 -17.41
CA ASP A 70 -38.75 -12.71 -16.48
C ASP A 70 -38.10 -14.01 -16.94
N LEU A 71 -36.80 -14.13 -16.71
CA LEU A 71 -35.99 -15.30 -17.07
C LEU A 71 -35.63 -16.12 -15.81
N PRO A 72 -36.03 -17.40 -15.77
CA PRO A 72 -35.82 -18.23 -14.59
C PRO A 72 -34.34 -18.36 -14.24
N GLY A 73 -34.01 -18.12 -12.96
CA GLY A 73 -32.66 -18.27 -12.42
C GLY A 73 -31.65 -17.15 -12.74
N LEU A 74 -32.01 -16.18 -13.58
CA LEU A 74 -31.20 -14.97 -13.83
C LEU A 74 -31.84 -13.72 -13.21
N THR A 75 -33.09 -13.43 -13.55
CA THR A 75 -33.78 -12.21 -13.08
C THR A 75 -34.47 -12.40 -11.75
N ASP A 76 -34.86 -13.62 -11.42
CA ASP A 76 -35.71 -13.90 -10.25
C ASP A 76 -34.95 -13.84 -8.90
N ILE A 77 -33.64 -14.11 -8.93
CA ILE A 77 -32.84 -14.21 -7.70
C ILE A 77 -31.97 -12.96 -7.55
N GLU A 78 -32.37 -12.07 -6.65
CA GLU A 78 -31.56 -10.90 -6.29
C GLU A 78 -30.41 -11.29 -5.35
N LYS A 79 -29.18 -11.32 -5.89
CA LYS A 79 -27.97 -11.59 -5.10
C LYS A 79 -27.38 -10.29 -4.54
N PRO A 80 -27.37 -10.08 -3.20
CA PRO A 80 -26.81 -8.87 -2.62
C PRO A 80 -25.28 -8.82 -2.76
N ARG A 81 -24.71 -7.61 -2.73
CA ARG A 81 -23.24 -7.42 -2.81
C ARG A 81 -22.55 -8.07 -1.62
N MET A 82 -21.52 -8.89 -1.92
CA MET A 82 -20.79 -9.66 -0.91
C MET A 82 -20.05 -8.80 0.14
N ARG A 83 -19.56 -7.63 -0.26
CA ARG A 83 -18.77 -6.73 0.59
C ARG A 83 -19.19 -5.28 0.38
N GLY A 84 -19.28 -4.54 1.48
CA GLY A 84 -19.47 -3.09 1.47
C GLY A 84 -18.19 -2.31 1.16
N PRO A 85 -18.32 -0.99 0.93
CA PRO A 85 -17.18 -0.10 0.70
C PRO A 85 -16.26 0.02 1.93
N LYS A 86 -14.93 -0.07 1.73
CA LYS A 86 -13.91 0.05 2.80
C LYS A 86 -13.37 1.48 3.03
N ARG A 87 -13.43 2.34 2.01
CA ARG A 87 -12.86 3.71 2.06
C ARG A 87 -13.92 4.70 2.55
N ALA A 88 -13.55 5.62 3.45
CA ALA A 88 -14.47 6.61 4.03
C ALA A 88 -15.27 7.39 2.97
N SER A 89 -14.61 7.85 1.89
CA SER A 89 -15.29 8.58 0.81
C SER A 89 -16.31 7.76 0.04
N LYS A 90 -16.08 6.44 -0.13
CA LYS A 90 -17.03 5.55 -0.81
C LYS A 90 -18.23 5.22 0.08
N ILE A 91 -18.04 5.16 1.40
CA ILE A 91 -19.13 4.95 2.35
C ILE A 91 -20.04 6.19 2.38
N ARG A 92 -19.46 7.40 2.41
CA ARG A 92 -20.24 8.65 2.35
C ARG A 92 -21.12 8.76 1.11
N LYS A 93 -20.57 8.41 -0.07
CA LYS A 93 -21.33 8.40 -1.33
C LYS A 93 -22.47 7.39 -1.35
N LEU A 94 -22.34 6.29 -0.61
CA LEU A 94 -23.33 5.22 -0.63
C LEU A 94 -24.52 5.54 0.29
N PHE A 95 -24.26 6.20 1.42
CA PHE A 95 -25.31 6.62 2.37
C PHE A 95 -25.72 8.08 2.22
N ASN A 96 -25.25 8.78 1.17
CA ASN A 96 -25.46 10.21 0.94
C ASN A 96 -25.13 11.09 2.17
N LEU A 97 -24.08 10.72 2.91
CA LEU A 97 -23.65 11.42 4.11
C LEU A 97 -22.85 12.69 3.79
N THR A 98 -22.95 13.67 4.66
CA THR A 98 -22.12 14.87 4.62
C THR A 98 -20.69 14.57 5.12
N LYS A 99 -19.80 15.57 5.07
CA LYS A 99 -18.40 15.40 5.48
C LYS A 99 -18.24 15.35 7.00
N GLN A 100 -19.17 15.96 7.72
CA GLN A 100 -19.18 16.11 9.16
C GLN A 100 -19.63 14.81 9.83
N ASP A 101 -20.49 14.05 9.15
CA ASP A 101 -21.05 12.81 9.69
C ASP A 101 -19.98 11.73 9.94
N ASP A 102 -20.18 11.01 11.05
CA ASP A 102 -19.33 9.91 11.44
C ASP A 102 -19.66 8.63 10.65
N VAL A 103 -18.71 8.26 9.81
CA VAL A 103 -18.80 7.12 8.89
C VAL A 103 -18.72 5.78 9.63
N THR A 104 -18.20 5.74 10.86
CA THR A 104 -17.97 4.49 11.60
C THR A 104 -19.26 3.77 11.97
N LYS A 105 -20.33 4.51 12.26
CA LYS A 105 -21.65 3.98 12.65
C LYS A 105 -22.33 3.24 11.49
N TYR A 106 -22.25 3.81 10.28
CA TYR A 106 -22.97 3.32 9.09
C TYR A 106 -22.35 2.07 8.45
N VAL A 107 -21.10 1.73 8.78
CA VAL A 107 -20.45 0.51 8.27
C VAL A 107 -21.03 -0.77 8.89
N ASN A 108 -21.80 -0.63 9.97
CA ASN A 108 -22.37 -1.75 10.71
C ASN A 108 -23.49 -2.48 9.96
N THR A 109 -24.14 -1.81 9.00
CA THR A 109 -25.23 -2.35 8.18
C THR A 109 -24.77 -3.46 7.23
N TYR A 110 -23.48 -3.49 6.86
CA TYR A 110 -22.87 -4.54 6.04
C TYR A 110 -22.08 -5.57 6.85
N ARG A 111 -22.22 -5.59 8.18
CA ARG A 111 -21.58 -6.62 9.00
C ARG A 111 -22.22 -7.96 8.67
N ARG A 112 -21.40 -8.90 8.20
CA ARG A 112 -21.81 -10.30 8.16
C ARG A 112 -21.84 -10.82 9.59
N THR A 113 -23.01 -11.25 10.02
CA THR A 113 -23.15 -12.15 11.15
C THR A 113 -22.67 -13.52 10.69
N PHE A 114 -21.62 -14.03 11.33
CA PHE A 114 -21.17 -15.38 11.07
C PHE A 114 -21.81 -16.29 12.12
N THR A 115 -22.57 -17.28 11.66
CA THR A 115 -22.92 -18.44 12.47
C THR A 115 -21.80 -19.46 12.30
N THR A 116 -21.09 -19.77 13.37
CA THR A 116 -20.14 -20.88 13.38
C THR A 116 -20.94 -22.17 13.23
N LYS A 117 -20.80 -22.89 12.12
CA LYS A 117 -21.52 -24.15 11.84
C LYS A 117 -20.88 -25.35 12.55
N ASN A 118 -20.64 -25.24 13.85
CA ASN A 118 -19.83 -26.19 14.65
C ASN A 118 -18.33 -25.97 14.39
N GLY A 119 -17.55 -25.99 15.46
CA GLY A 119 -16.18 -25.48 15.47
C GLY A 119 -15.25 -26.29 14.58
N GLU A 120 -14.70 -25.66 13.54
CA GLU A 120 -13.38 -25.98 12.98
C GLU A 120 -12.85 -24.84 12.07
N ILE A 121 -11.84 -24.14 12.62
CA ILE A 121 -10.57 -23.61 12.08
C ILE A 121 -10.53 -22.83 10.75
N VAL A 122 -9.84 -21.65 10.73
CA VAL A 122 -8.61 -21.48 9.92
C VAL A 122 -7.61 -20.54 10.61
N LEU A 123 -6.40 -21.06 10.80
CA LEU A 123 -5.18 -20.43 11.32
C LEU A 123 -4.88 -19.03 10.76
N THR A 124 -4.52 -18.11 11.65
CA THR A 124 -3.54 -17.07 11.31
C THR A 124 -2.22 -17.43 11.99
N PHE A 125 -1.30 -18.02 11.23
CA PHE A 125 0.11 -18.14 11.59
C PHE A 125 0.66 -16.73 11.85
N PHE A 126 0.80 -16.34 13.11
CA PHE A 126 1.69 -15.24 13.48
C PHE A 126 3.04 -15.89 13.80
N LEU A 127 3.95 -15.84 12.82
CA LEU A 127 5.32 -16.23 13.00
C LEU A 127 6.00 -15.15 13.87
N LEU A 128 5.82 -15.21 15.19
CA LEU A 128 6.59 -14.39 16.12
C LEU A 128 7.87 -15.14 16.45
N HIS A 129 8.92 -14.83 15.69
CA HIS A 129 10.26 -15.34 15.92
C HIS A 129 10.85 -14.63 17.16
N LEU A 130 10.62 -15.16 18.36
CA LEU A 130 11.45 -14.79 19.51
C LEU A 130 12.63 -15.77 19.57
N HIS A 131 13.79 -15.30 19.12
CA HIS A 131 15.06 -15.86 19.54
C HIS A 131 15.29 -15.45 21.00
N THR A 132 15.12 -16.38 21.93
CA THR A 132 15.69 -16.26 23.27
C THR A 132 16.93 -17.14 23.33
N PHE A 133 18.08 -16.49 23.26
CA PHE A 133 19.41 -17.07 23.39
C PHE A 133 19.70 -17.21 24.90
N TRP A 134 19.92 -18.44 25.38
CA TRP A 134 20.47 -18.68 26.71
C TRP A 134 21.73 -19.52 26.58
N LYS A 135 22.87 -18.92 26.92
CA LYS A 135 24.18 -19.56 27.08
C LYS A 135 24.16 -20.32 28.40
N PHE A 136 24.44 -21.63 28.41
CA PHE A 136 25.24 -22.28 29.46
C PHE A 136 25.64 -23.70 29.02
N HIS A 137 26.95 -23.97 29.08
CA HIS A 137 27.66 -25.26 29.07
C HIS A 137 27.20 -26.36 28.07
N GLY A 138 27.79 -26.31 26.88
CA GLY A 138 28.38 -27.47 26.19
C GLY A 138 27.62 -28.81 26.19
N LEU A 139 26.46 -28.87 25.55
CA LEU A 139 25.97 -30.06 24.81
C LEU A 139 24.74 -29.64 23.99
N PHE A 140 24.86 -29.62 22.66
CA PHE A 140 23.80 -29.14 21.76
C PHE A 140 22.93 -30.32 21.29
N ILE A 141 21.86 -30.62 22.02
CA ILE A 141 20.81 -31.55 21.58
C ILE A 141 19.55 -30.74 21.31
N GLN A 142 19.15 -30.68 20.04
CA GLN A 142 18.03 -29.87 19.56
C GLN A 142 16.69 -30.61 19.73
N THR A 143 16.19 -30.73 20.95
CA THR A 143 14.81 -31.20 21.18
C THR A 143 13.85 -30.02 21.15
N ARG A 144 13.25 -29.77 19.98
CA ARG A 144 12.10 -28.87 19.83
C ARG A 144 10.87 -29.49 20.51
N ARG A 145 10.70 -29.25 21.81
CA ARG A 145 9.47 -29.59 22.53
C ARG A 145 8.47 -28.44 22.37
N TRP A 146 7.47 -28.65 21.52
CA TRP A 146 6.39 -27.69 21.29
C TRP A 146 5.36 -27.81 22.41
N TRP A 147 5.24 -26.79 23.25
CA TRP A 147 4.09 -26.66 24.15
C TRP A 147 3.00 -25.89 23.43
N LEU A 148 1.95 -26.61 23.01
CA LEU A 148 0.68 -26.02 22.59
C LEU A 148 -0.12 -25.67 23.85
N ILE A 149 -0.24 -24.38 24.15
CA ILE A 149 -1.24 -23.90 25.12
C ILE A 149 -2.54 -23.68 24.34
N PRO A 150 -3.62 -24.44 24.61
CA PRO A 150 -4.89 -24.23 23.93
C PRO A 150 -5.56 -22.97 24.48
N CYS A 151 -5.68 -21.93 23.65
CA CYS A 151 -6.61 -20.84 23.93
C CYS A 151 -8.04 -21.34 23.72
N PHE A 152 -8.72 -21.68 24.81
CA PHE A 152 -10.12 -22.07 24.83
C PHE A 152 -11.02 -20.88 24.43
N PHE A 153 -11.75 -21.01 23.32
CA PHE A 153 -12.82 -20.08 22.95
C PHE A 153 -14.20 -20.74 23.16
N PRO A 154 -15.15 -20.06 23.82
CA PRO A 154 -16.49 -20.62 24.07
C PRO A 154 -17.32 -20.73 22.80
N THR A 155 -18.02 -21.87 22.67
CA THR A 155 -18.90 -22.25 21.56
C THR A 155 -20.18 -21.40 21.50
N GLY A 156 -20.71 -21.15 20.29
CA GLY A 156 -22.06 -20.60 20.08
C GLY A 156 -22.24 -19.07 20.00
N LYS A 157 -21.17 -18.26 20.11
CA LYS A 157 -21.31 -16.78 20.10
C LYS A 157 -21.43 -16.22 18.67
N LYS A 158 -22.48 -15.43 18.41
CA LYS A 158 -22.62 -14.65 17.16
C LYS A 158 -21.52 -13.59 17.08
N VAL A 159 -20.58 -13.75 16.14
CA VAL A 159 -19.49 -12.78 15.94
C VAL A 159 -19.79 -11.91 14.72
N SER A 160 -19.70 -10.59 14.88
CA SER A 160 -19.75 -9.63 13.78
C SER A 160 -18.33 -9.19 13.40
N LYS A 161 -18.03 -9.14 12.11
CA LYS A 161 -16.76 -8.59 11.60
C LYS A 161 -17.02 -7.28 10.88
N ALA A 162 -16.25 -6.24 11.22
CA ALA A 162 -16.29 -4.94 10.57
C ALA A 162 -14.96 -4.65 9.84
N PRO A 163 -15.00 -3.99 8.67
CA PRO A 163 -13.78 -3.58 7.99
C PRO A 163 -13.14 -2.38 8.71
N LYS A 164 -11.82 -2.42 8.88
CA LYS A 164 -11.04 -1.21 9.22
C LYS A 164 -11.19 -0.18 8.10
N ILE A 165 -11.86 0.93 8.40
CA ILE A 165 -12.12 2.00 7.43
C ILE A 165 -10.80 2.65 7.04
N GLN A 166 -10.57 2.77 5.74
CA GLN A 166 -9.38 3.41 5.21
C GLN A 166 -9.65 4.88 4.86
N ARG A 167 -8.64 5.73 5.03
CA ARG A 167 -8.68 7.17 4.70
C ARG A 167 -9.70 7.97 5.53
N LEU A 168 -10.00 7.52 6.73
CA LEU A 168 -10.71 8.31 7.74
C LEU A 168 -9.71 9.28 8.39
N VAL A 169 -10.15 10.50 8.70
CA VAL A 169 -9.34 11.45 9.49
C VAL A 169 -9.38 10.97 10.94
N THR A 170 -8.23 10.58 11.48
CA THR A 170 -8.09 10.13 12.88
C THR A 170 -7.13 11.05 13.65
N PRO A 171 -7.22 11.12 14.98
CA PRO A 171 -6.31 11.93 15.80
C PRO A 171 -4.83 11.58 15.52
N LEU A 172 -4.53 10.29 15.29
CA LEU A 172 -3.19 9.82 14.91
C LEU A 172 -2.70 10.43 13.58
N THR A 173 -3.58 10.57 12.58
CA THR A 173 -3.20 11.21 11.30
C THR A 173 -2.95 12.71 11.47
N LEU A 174 -3.73 13.38 12.33
CA LEU A 174 -3.54 14.80 12.65
C LEU A 174 -2.23 15.02 13.41
N GLN A 175 -1.92 14.16 14.39
CA GLN A 175 -0.67 14.19 15.14
C GLN A 175 0.54 14.03 14.21
N ARG A 176 0.53 13.04 13.31
CA ARG A 176 1.61 12.85 12.30
C ARG A 176 1.75 14.05 11.37
N LYS A 177 0.65 14.71 11.00
CA LYS A 177 0.67 15.93 10.18
C LYS A 177 1.29 17.09 10.94
N ARG A 178 0.92 17.28 12.21
CA ARG A 178 1.50 18.30 13.12
C ARG A 178 3.00 18.06 13.30
N ALA A 179 3.42 16.83 13.58
CA ALA A 179 4.82 16.46 13.72
C ALA A 179 5.65 16.80 12.46
N ARG A 180 5.17 16.43 11.27
CA ARG A 180 5.85 16.78 10.01
C ARG A 180 6.06 18.30 9.84
N ILE A 181 5.07 19.10 10.21
CA ILE A 181 5.16 20.57 10.13
C ILE A 181 6.18 21.08 11.16
N ALA A 182 6.15 20.55 12.39
CA ALA A 182 7.12 20.87 13.43
C ALA A 182 8.56 20.53 13.00
N ASP A 183 8.79 19.35 12.41
CA ASP A 183 10.11 18.94 11.90
C ASP A 183 10.63 19.87 10.80
N LYS A 184 9.74 20.35 9.92
CA LYS A 184 10.09 21.34 8.90
C LYS A 184 10.51 22.66 9.56
N LYS A 185 9.72 23.16 10.52
CA LYS A 185 10.06 24.39 11.26
C LYS A 185 11.38 24.25 12.02
N LYS A 186 11.61 23.11 12.67
CA LYS A 186 12.85 22.80 13.39
C LYS A 186 14.06 22.82 12.46
N ARG A 187 13.95 22.21 11.27
CA ARG A 187 15.03 22.24 10.25
C ARG A 187 15.35 23.65 9.79
N ILE A 188 14.33 24.46 9.51
CA ILE A 188 14.52 25.87 9.10
C ILE A 188 15.17 26.67 10.22
N ALA A 189 14.70 26.51 11.46
CA ALA A 189 15.27 27.20 12.62
C ALA A 189 16.74 26.82 12.82
N LYS A 190 17.07 25.52 12.75
CA LYS A 190 18.45 25.02 12.85
C LYS A 190 19.35 25.60 11.75
N ALA A 191 18.90 25.61 10.50
CA ALA A 191 19.67 26.19 9.40
C ALA A 191 19.91 27.70 9.59
N LYS A 192 18.92 28.43 10.13
CA LYS A 192 19.06 29.86 10.44
C LYS A 192 20.06 30.11 11.58
N THR A 193 20.02 29.31 12.64
CA THR A 193 20.96 29.45 13.76
C THR A 193 22.39 29.13 13.33
N GLU A 194 22.59 28.05 12.58
CA GLU A 194 23.90 27.67 12.04
C GLU A 194 24.46 28.74 11.09
N ALA A 195 23.60 29.31 10.23
CA ALA A 195 24.02 30.42 9.36
C ALA A 195 24.44 31.65 10.18
N ALA A 196 23.69 32.01 11.22
CA ALA A 196 24.03 33.15 12.09
C ALA A 196 25.33 32.90 12.88
N GLU A 197 25.55 31.69 13.37
CA GLU A 197 26.79 31.28 14.05
C GLU A 197 28.00 31.35 13.09
N TYR A 198 27.84 30.87 11.87
CA TYR A 198 28.88 30.94 10.85
C TYR A 198 29.25 32.39 10.49
N GLN A 199 28.26 33.29 10.39
CA GLN A 199 28.53 34.72 10.13
C GLN A 199 29.33 35.37 11.26
N LYS A 200 29.06 35.02 12.53
CA LYS A 200 29.85 35.50 13.68
C LYS A 200 31.30 35.03 13.61
N LEU A 201 31.52 33.78 13.20
CA LEU A 201 32.85 33.21 13.03
C LEU A 201 33.62 33.86 11.87
N LEU A 202 32.94 34.20 10.77
CA LEU A 202 33.56 34.96 9.68
C LEU A 202 34.01 36.34 10.15
N ALA A 203 33.17 37.04 10.93
CA ALA A 203 33.50 38.37 11.44
C ALA A 203 34.73 38.34 12.38
N SER A 204 34.86 37.32 13.25
CA SER A 204 36.04 37.20 14.12
C SER A 204 37.32 36.92 13.32
N ARG A 205 37.25 36.05 12.30
CA ARG A 205 38.41 35.76 11.42
C ARG A 205 38.86 36.97 10.62
N LEU A 206 37.92 37.78 10.12
CA LEU A 206 38.25 39.02 9.42
C LEU A 206 38.87 40.05 10.37
N LYS A 207 38.40 40.13 11.62
CA LYS A 207 38.99 41.00 12.65
C LYS A 207 40.42 40.58 12.98
N GLU A 208 40.64 39.30 13.28
CA GLU A 208 41.98 38.75 13.54
C GLU A 208 42.96 39.02 12.38
N GLN A 209 42.50 38.90 11.14
CA GLN A 209 43.31 39.23 9.97
C GLN A 209 43.67 40.72 9.88
N ARG A 210 42.73 41.62 10.20
CA ARG A 210 42.99 43.07 10.26
C ARG A 210 44.00 43.40 11.37
N ASP A 211 43.80 42.82 12.55
CA ASP A 211 44.66 43.04 13.72
C ASP A 211 46.10 42.56 13.40
N ARG A 212 46.25 41.35 12.83
CA ARG A 212 47.55 40.82 12.36
C ARG A 212 48.21 41.71 11.30
N ARG A 213 47.44 42.27 10.35
CA ARG A 213 47.99 43.23 9.36
C ARG A 213 48.47 44.51 10.06
N SER A 214 47.69 45.06 10.99
CA SER A 214 48.08 46.27 11.73
C SER A 214 49.33 46.06 12.59
N GLU A 215 49.46 44.92 13.26
CA GLU A 215 50.67 44.56 14.02
C GLU A 215 51.91 44.46 13.11
N SER A 216 51.77 43.84 11.93
CA SER A 216 52.88 43.73 10.98
C SER A 216 53.32 45.11 10.46
N LEU A 217 52.37 46.02 10.23
CA LEU A 217 52.65 47.40 9.85
C LEU A 217 53.30 48.18 10.99
N ALA A 218 52.85 48.00 12.23
CA ALA A 218 53.45 48.63 13.41
C ALA A 218 54.90 48.18 13.60
N LYS A 219 55.19 46.87 13.51
CA LYS A 219 56.56 46.31 13.55
C LYS A 219 57.44 46.83 12.40
N LYS A 220 56.89 47.00 11.19
CA LYS A 220 57.63 47.63 10.09
C LYS A 220 57.96 49.09 10.40
N ARG A 221 56.99 49.85 10.90
CA ARG A 221 57.18 51.27 11.26
C ARG A 221 58.23 51.43 12.36
N SER A 222 58.21 50.60 13.40
CA SER A 222 59.21 50.65 14.48
C SER A 222 60.62 50.34 13.98
N ARG A 223 60.78 49.32 13.13
CA ARG A 223 62.07 49.00 12.49
C ARG A 223 62.59 50.15 11.63
N ILE A 224 61.72 50.81 10.87
CA ILE A 224 62.11 51.97 10.04
C ILE A 224 62.54 53.16 10.91
N SER A 225 61.87 53.40 12.04
CA SER A 225 62.28 54.46 12.96
C SER A 225 63.60 54.16 13.67
N GLU A 226 63.85 52.90 14.03
CA GLU A 226 65.14 52.47 14.60
C GLU A 226 66.28 52.60 13.58
N ALA A 227 66.04 52.27 12.30
CA ALA A 227 67.03 52.40 11.23
C ALA A 227 67.32 53.86 10.80
N LYS A 228 66.54 54.84 11.27
CA LYS A 228 66.74 56.27 10.99
C LYS A 228 67.48 57.02 12.11
N LYS A 229 67.71 56.38 13.26
CA LYS A 229 68.61 56.86 14.31
C LYS A 229 70.04 56.41 14.01
#